data_AF-A0A533T7Z6-F1
#
_entry.id   AF-A0A533T7Z6-F1
#
_cell.length_a   1.000
_cell.length_b   1.000
_cell.length_c   1.000
_cell.angle_alpha   90.00
_cell.angle_beta   90.00
_cell.angle_gamma   90.00
#
_symmetry.space_group_name_H-M   'P 1'
#
loop_
_entity.id
_entity.type
_entity.pdbx_description
1 polymer ?
#
loop_
_entity_poly.entity_id
_entity_poly.type
_entity_poly.pdbx_seq_one_letter_code
_entity_poly.pdbx_strand_id
1 'polypeptide(L)'
;MERLQRKYPLVGDDRIGQIYAITAKSLPAELTRLVDQHAIVLGTISKTRPDAYTVHLREGSAIVFTTGMMDFIYAVTRSITGMFVGHGNAGIEYQKAIGLGDVADLVAGIFTQWMNQRRWYHRSKQINYPRFRLSEEAQQIAETLAKNAEAFIMCHELAHAMNAHKGGDDTEENADALGLKYFMSAAVINNQHRMPVASMMLVVRIFASLERVGVHISSDYLQSAERTEKLRRGLRELPASELDIDEMMTIAVSLQELMDDVDDVIAGVARGNHQDDYQCYIGLLSRLEEVVRGRITEEEFVRGVDEIGRNIGIARMSKVANRLGTSYPSCPLTESPPSRRELMGLRLREINSRLPENLRSLFPS
;
A
#
# COMPACT_ATOMS: atom_id res chain seq x y z
N MET A 1 -15.67 -14.52 29.17
CA MET A 1 -14.24 -14.49 28.85
C MET A 1 -13.65 -15.91 28.76
N GLU A 2 -13.68 -16.73 29.83
CA GLU A 2 -13.14 -18.11 29.79
C GLU A 2 -13.74 -19.05 28.71
N ARG A 3 -14.98 -18.83 28.27
CA ARG A 3 -15.68 -19.72 27.33
C ARG A 3 -15.24 -19.61 25.86
N LEU A 4 -14.67 -18.47 25.46
CA LEU A 4 -14.10 -18.29 24.10
C LEU A 4 -12.64 -18.76 24.05
N GLN A 5 -11.87 -18.50 25.11
CA GLN A 5 -10.49 -18.97 25.27
C GLN A 5 -10.38 -20.51 25.38
N ARG A 6 -11.37 -21.18 25.99
CA ARG A 6 -11.43 -22.66 26.01
C ARG A 6 -11.81 -23.28 24.66
N LYS A 7 -12.45 -22.52 23.76
CA LYS A 7 -12.86 -23.02 22.43
C LYS A 7 -11.73 -22.92 21.40
N TYR A 8 -10.75 -22.05 21.63
CA TYR A 8 -9.57 -21.83 20.80
C TYR A 8 -8.34 -21.66 21.71
N PRO A 9 -7.76 -22.74 22.24
CA PRO A 9 -6.59 -22.63 23.12
C PRO A 9 -5.41 -22.03 22.34
N LEU A 10 -4.85 -20.94 22.85
CA LEU A 10 -3.66 -20.27 22.32
C LEU A 10 -2.45 -21.16 22.56
N VAL A 11 -2.11 -22.04 21.61
CA VAL A 11 -0.87 -22.82 21.62
C VAL A 11 -0.23 -22.78 20.24
N GLY A 12 0.96 -22.18 20.17
CA GLY A 12 1.69 -21.82 18.95
C GLY A 12 1.68 -20.30 18.76
N ASP A 13 2.80 -19.71 18.31
CA ASP A 13 2.90 -18.27 18.08
C ASP A 13 1.82 -17.85 17.06
N ASP A 14 0.73 -17.27 17.55
CA ASP A 14 -0.35 -16.76 16.72
C ASP A 14 0.25 -15.71 15.78
N ARG A 15 -0.01 -15.84 14.47
CA ARG A 15 0.50 -14.92 13.44
C ARG A 15 0.17 -13.47 13.80
N ILE A 16 -0.99 -13.21 14.40
CA ILE A 16 -1.34 -11.86 14.85
C ILE A 16 -0.44 -11.35 15.98
N GLY A 17 0.06 -12.23 16.85
CA GLY A 17 1.05 -11.88 17.88
C GLY A 17 2.40 -11.50 17.27
N GLN A 18 2.80 -12.16 16.18
CA GLN A 18 4.01 -11.78 15.42
C GLN A 18 3.82 -10.41 14.75
N ILE A 19 2.64 -10.15 14.18
CA ILE A 19 2.30 -8.84 13.61
C ILE A 19 2.26 -7.76 14.70
N TYR A 20 1.71 -8.06 15.88
CA TYR A 20 1.74 -7.16 17.05
C TYR A 20 3.16 -6.79 17.44
N ALA A 21 4.07 -7.77 17.49
CA ALA A 21 5.46 -7.52 17.84
C ALA A 21 6.17 -6.51 16.92
N ILE A 22 5.71 -6.37 15.66
CA ILE A 22 6.26 -5.38 14.70
C ILE A 22 5.98 -3.94 15.19
N THR A 23 4.80 -3.70 15.77
CA THR A 23 4.37 -2.34 16.15
C THR A 23 4.43 -2.09 17.66
N ALA A 24 4.48 -3.13 18.49
CA ALA A 24 4.37 -3.03 19.95
C ALA A 24 5.32 -2.00 20.59
N LYS A 25 6.56 -1.89 20.08
CA LYS A 25 7.57 -0.95 20.61
C LYS A 25 7.25 0.53 20.34
N SER A 26 6.40 0.82 19.36
CA SER A 26 6.02 2.18 18.97
C SER A 26 4.61 2.56 19.42
N LEU A 27 3.86 1.62 20.01
CA LEU A 27 2.52 1.90 20.51
C LEU A 27 2.58 2.80 21.75
N PRO A 28 1.56 3.64 21.99
CA PRO A 28 1.46 4.38 23.24
C PRO A 28 1.44 3.43 24.44
N ALA A 29 2.16 3.79 25.51
CA ALA A 29 2.26 2.97 26.72
C ALA A 29 0.90 2.59 27.33
N GLU A 30 -0.10 3.47 27.20
CA GLU A 30 -1.47 3.21 27.61
C GLU A 30 -2.08 2.02 26.86
N LEU A 31 -1.91 1.97 25.54
CA LEU A 31 -2.41 0.89 24.69
C LEU A 31 -1.67 -0.42 24.96
N THR A 32 -0.33 -0.37 25.07
CA THR A 32 0.49 -1.53 25.43
C THR A 32 0.03 -2.14 26.75
N ARG A 33 -0.23 -1.30 27.77
CA ARG A 33 -0.76 -1.74 29.06
C ARG A 33 -2.12 -2.42 28.95
N LEU A 34 -3.02 -1.95 28.09
CA LEU A 34 -4.32 -2.60 27.87
C LEU A 34 -4.16 -3.99 27.27
N VAL A 35 -3.21 -4.18 26.36
CA VAL A 35 -2.87 -5.50 25.81
C VAL A 35 -2.25 -6.40 26.88
N ASP A 36 -1.25 -5.90 27.62
CA ASP A 36 -0.56 -6.65 28.68
C ASP A 36 -1.51 -7.12 29.80
N GLN A 37 -2.50 -6.28 30.13
CA GLN A 37 -3.53 -6.58 31.12
C GLN A 37 -4.69 -7.42 30.58
N HIS A 38 -4.63 -7.84 29.30
CA HIS A 38 -5.69 -8.60 28.62
C HIS A 38 -7.04 -7.87 28.56
N ALA A 39 -7.02 -6.53 28.70
CA ALA A 39 -8.18 -5.68 28.41
C ALA A 39 -8.40 -5.54 26.90
N ILE A 40 -7.33 -5.68 26.11
CA ILE A 40 -7.41 -5.91 24.66
C ILE A 40 -6.76 -7.26 24.37
N VAL A 41 -7.52 -8.16 23.74
CA VAL A 41 -7.02 -9.48 23.35
C VAL A 41 -6.95 -9.55 21.83
N LEU A 42 -5.82 -10.03 21.31
CA LEU A 42 -5.58 -10.25 19.89
C LEU A 42 -5.73 -11.75 19.60
N GLY A 43 -6.37 -12.12 18.49
CA GLY A 43 -6.46 -13.53 18.12
C GLY A 43 -6.80 -13.77 16.65
N THR A 44 -6.31 -14.89 16.13
CA THR A 44 -6.71 -15.40 14.81
C THR A 44 -7.77 -16.50 14.93
N ILE A 45 -8.78 -16.47 14.07
CA ILE A 45 -9.78 -17.54 13.93
C ILE A 45 -9.71 -18.21 12.56
N SER A 46 -9.91 -19.53 12.54
CA SER A 46 -9.90 -20.35 11.32
C SER A 46 -11.18 -20.19 10.50
N LYS A 47 -11.37 -19.02 9.90
CA LYS A 47 -12.42 -18.73 8.92
C LYS A 47 -11.78 -18.42 7.57
N THR A 48 -12.37 -18.93 6.49
CA THR A 48 -11.87 -18.72 5.12
C THR A 48 -12.27 -17.38 4.53
N ARG A 49 -13.33 -16.73 5.05
CA ARG A 49 -13.77 -15.39 4.64
C ARG A 49 -12.71 -14.35 5.04
N PRO A 50 -12.29 -13.44 4.14
CA PRO A 50 -11.42 -12.34 4.49
C PRO A 50 -12.20 -11.34 5.35
N ASP A 51 -11.80 -11.24 6.61
CA ASP A 51 -12.35 -10.31 7.60
C ASP A 51 -11.32 -10.02 8.70
N ALA A 52 -11.36 -8.81 9.25
CA ALA A 52 -10.64 -8.40 10.45
C ALA A 52 -11.49 -7.35 11.17
N TYR A 53 -11.66 -7.49 12.49
CA TYR A 53 -12.60 -6.65 13.22
C TYR A 53 -12.38 -6.62 14.72
N THR A 54 -12.89 -5.56 15.33
CA THR A 54 -12.92 -5.36 16.78
C THR A 54 -14.29 -5.70 17.36
N VAL A 55 -14.30 -6.48 18.43
CA VAL A 55 -15.50 -6.78 19.23
C VAL A 55 -15.37 -6.13 20.59
N HIS A 56 -16.24 -5.18 20.89
CA HIS A 56 -16.30 -4.58 22.22
C HIS A 56 -17.05 -5.49 23.20
N LEU A 57 -16.42 -5.74 24.34
CA LEU A 57 -16.93 -6.53 25.46
C LEU A 57 -17.15 -5.62 26.66
N ARG A 58 -17.85 -6.11 27.68
CA ARG A 58 -18.12 -5.33 28.91
C ARG A 58 -16.86 -4.85 29.63
N GLU A 59 -15.78 -5.62 29.54
CA GLU A 59 -14.53 -5.40 30.30
C GLU A 59 -13.32 -5.21 29.38
N GLY A 60 -13.52 -4.96 28.08
CA GLY A 60 -12.41 -4.86 27.13
C GLY A 60 -12.82 -4.98 25.67
N SER A 61 -11.85 -5.26 24.81
CA SER A 61 -12.06 -5.47 23.37
C SER A 61 -11.31 -6.73 22.89
N ALA A 62 -11.86 -7.40 21.90
CA ALA A 62 -11.19 -8.50 21.20
C ALA A 62 -10.99 -8.13 19.73
N ILE A 63 -9.74 -8.12 19.28
CA ILE A 63 -9.38 -7.90 17.88
C ILE A 63 -9.21 -9.27 17.23
N VAL A 64 -10.00 -9.51 16.18
CA VAL A 64 -10.15 -10.83 15.57
C VAL A 64 -9.71 -10.74 14.12
N PHE A 65 -8.69 -11.51 13.77
CA PHE A 65 -8.29 -11.73 12.39
C PHE A 65 -8.79 -13.08 11.90
N THR A 66 -9.27 -13.15 10.67
CA THR A 66 -9.53 -14.42 10.01
C THR A 66 -8.27 -14.91 9.30
N THR A 67 -8.02 -16.22 9.31
CA THR A 67 -6.99 -16.82 8.44
C THR A 67 -7.22 -16.48 6.96
N GLY A 68 -8.49 -16.36 6.56
CA GLY A 68 -8.90 -15.93 5.23
C GLY A 68 -8.37 -14.55 4.83
N MET A 69 -8.38 -13.57 5.74
CA MET A 69 -7.86 -12.22 5.44
C MET A 69 -6.36 -12.26 5.20
N MET A 70 -5.65 -12.94 6.09
CA MET A 70 -4.19 -13.09 6.02
C MET A 70 -3.74 -13.84 4.75
N ASP A 71 -4.45 -14.91 4.38
CA ASP A 71 -4.19 -15.65 3.15
C ASP A 71 -4.55 -14.83 1.90
N PHE A 72 -5.60 -14.00 1.97
CA PHE A 72 -6.03 -13.15 0.87
C PHE A 72 -5.03 -12.06 0.57
N ILE A 73 -4.57 -11.33 1.59
CA ILE A 73 -3.54 -10.29 1.45
C ILE A 73 -2.29 -10.91 0.84
N TYR A 74 -1.83 -12.06 1.36
CA TYR A 74 -0.66 -12.74 0.81
C TYR A 74 -0.85 -13.18 -0.66
N ALA A 75 -2.04 -13.71 -1.01
CA ALA A 75 -2.35 -14.09 -2.38
C ALA A 75 -2.28 -12.90 -3.35
N VAL A 76 -2.81 -11.75 -2.95
CA VAL A 76 -2.77 -10.51 -3.74
C VAL A 76 -1.33 -10.02 -3.87
N THR A 77 -0.60 -9.83 -2.76
CA THR A 77 0.77 -9.31 -2.81
C THR A 77 1.70 -10.23 -3.59
N ARG A 78 1.57 -11.55 -3.42
CA ARG A 78 2.30 -12.54 -4.23
C ARG A 78 2.04 -12.36 -5.71
N SER A 79 0.78 -12.23 -6.11
CA SER A 79 0.41 -12.11 -7.53
C SER A 79 0.95 -10.83 -8.13
N ILE A 80 0.87 -9.71 -7.40
CA ILE A 80 1.47 -8.43 -7.77
C ILE A 80 2.98 -8.58 -8.03
N THR A 81 3.70 -9.25 -7.12
CA THR A 81 5.15 -9.45 -7.28
C THR A 81 5.57 -10.36 -8.42
N GLY A 82 4.61 -10.98 -9.13
CA GLY A 82 4.86 -11.68 -10.40
C GLY A 82 5.55 -10.82 -11.46
N MET A 83 5.37 -9.50 -11.39
CA MET A 83 6.05 -8.54 -12.26
C MET A 83 7.59 -8.47 -12.02
N PHE A 84 8.07 -8.94 -10.86
CA PHE A 84 9.49 -8.90 -10.48
C PHE A 84 10.22 -10.23 -10.69
N VAL A 85 9.54 -11.29 -11.16
CA VAL A 85 10.11 -12.65 -11.31
C VAL A 85 11.34 -12.71 -12.22
N GLY A 86 11.49 -11.77 -13.14
CA GLY A 86 12.64 -11.67 -14.06
C GLY A 86 13.72 -10.65 -13.66
N HIS A 87 13.61 -9.98 -12.51
CA HIS A 87 14.56 -8.97 -12.06
C HIS A 87 15.32 -9.51 -10.84
N GLY A 88 16.54 -10.02 -11.04
CA GLY A 88 17.40 -10.48 -9.96
C GLY A 88 18.81 -10.78 -10.44
N ASN A 89 19.81 -10.39 -9.65
CA ASN A 89 21.24 -10.56 -9.97
C ASN A 89 21.75 -12.01 -9.88
N ALA A 90 20.89 -12.97 -9.51
CA ALA A 90 21.24 -14.36 -9.27
C ALA A 90 20.32 -15.33 -10.03
N GLY A 91 20.54 -15.43 -11.34
CA GLY A 91 20.83 -16.74 -11.96
C GLY A 91 19.74 -17.83 -11.99
N ILE A 92 18.45 -17.49 -12.16
CA ILE A 92 17.51 -18.42 -12.84
C ILE A 92 16.70 -17.63 -13.87
N GLU A 93 17.27 -17.47 -15.07
CA GLU A 93 16.78 -16.71 -16.23
C GLU A 93 15.50 -17.27 -16.91
N TYR A 94 14.73 -18.17 -16.30
CA TYR A 94 13.75 -18.98 -17.05
C TYR A 94 12.28 -18.54 -16.94
N GLN A 95 11.95 -17.45 -16.26
CA GLN A 95 10.59 -16.92 -16.26
C GLN A 95 10.56 -15.43 -16.58
N LYS A 96 9.98 -15.11 -17.74
CA LYS A 96 9.69 -13.74 -18.16
C LYS A 96 8.81 -13.08 -17.10
N ALA A 97 9.13 -11.83 -16.74
CA ALA A 97 8.27 -11.01 -15.89
C ALA A 97 6.83 -11.02 -16.46
N ILE A 98 5.86 -11.21 -15.56
CA ILE A 98 4.45 -11.18 -15.92
C ILE A 98 4.09 -9.73 -16.30
N GLY A 99 3.41 -9.53 -17.44
CA GLY A 99 3.00 -8.20 -17.88
C GLY A 99 1.99 -7.59 -16.90
N LEU A 100 1.95 -6.26 -16.80
CA LEU A 100 1.02 -5.55 -15.91
C LEU A 100 -0.45 -5.98 -16.09
N GLY A 101 -0.89 -6.09 -17.34
CA GLY A 101 -2.25 -6.57 -17.66
C GLY A 101 -2.51 -8.00 -17.16
N ASP A 102 -1.56 -8.91 -17.36
CA ASP A 102 -1.67 -10.29 -16.89
C ASP A 102 -1.70 -10.34 -15.35
N VAL A 103 -0.90 -9.50 -14.67
CA VAL A 103 -0.94 -9.37 -13.20
C VAL A 103 -2.31 -8.89 -12.72
N ALA A 104 -2.88 -7.87 -13.37
CA ALA A 104 -4.22 -7.39 -13.05
C ALA A 104 -5.27 -8.51 -13.22
N ASP A 105 -5.17 -9.31 -14.29
CA ASP A 105 -6.06 -10.44 -14.53
C ASP A 105 -5.91 -11.54 -13.45
N LEU A 106 -4.68 -11.83 -13.03
CA LEU A 106 -4.41 -12.79 -11.94
C LEU A 106 -5.01 -12.31 -10.61
N VAL A 107 -4.81 -11.04 -10.26
CA VAL A 107 -5.34 -10.46 -9.02
C VAL A 107 -6.87 -10.37 -9.08
N ALA A 108 -7.46 -9.95 -10.20
CA ALA A 108 -8.91 -9.98 -10.40
C ALA A 108 -9.48 -11.41 -10.28
N GLY A 109 -8.75 -12.43 -10.74
CA GLY A 109 -9.07 -13.84 -10.52
C GLY A 109 -9.12 -14.25 -9.03
N ILE A 110 -8.36 -13.59 -8.16
CA ILE A 110 -8.41 -13.77 -6.70
C ILE A 110 -9.66 -13.11 -6.11
N PHE A 111 -10.02 -11.90 -6.54
CA PHE A 111 -11.24 -11.22 -6.07
C PHE A 111 -12.52 -11.91 -6.54
N THR A 112 -12.62 -12.23 -7.82
CA THR A 112 -13.82 -12.80 -8.46
C THR A 112 -14.22 -14.16 -7.88
N GLN A 113 -13.28 -14.88 -7.26
CA GLN A 113 -13.58 -16.06 -6.46
C GLN A 113 -14.68 -15.78 -5.43
N TRP A 114 -14.74 -14.58 -4.85
CA TRP A 114 -15.70 -14.18 -3.83
C TRP A 114 -17.06 -13.70 -4.35
N MET A 115 -17.22 -13.43 -5.65
CA MET A 115 -18.51 -12.99 -6.24
C MET A 115 -19.67 -13.96 -5.98
N ASN A 116 -19.36 -15.24 -5.73
CA ASN A 116 -20.36 -16.27 -5.46
C ASN A 116 -20.27 -16.77 -4.00
N GLN A 117 -20.45 -15.88 -3.02
CA GLN A 117 -20.33 -16.19 -1.58
C GLN A 117 -21.12 -17.41 -1.10
N ARG A 118 -22.31 -17.65 -1.67
CA ARG A 118 -23.11 -18.84 -1.35
C ARG A 118 -22.36 -20.15 -1.59
N ARG A 119 -21.43 -20.19 -2.56
CA ARG A 119 -20.58 -21.37 -2.83
C ARG A 119 -19.41 -21.51 -1.84
N TRP A 120 -19.03 -20.45 -1.14
CA TRP A 120 -17.99 -20.44 -0.11
C TRP A 120 -18.50 -20.91 1.24
N TYR A 121 -19.78 -20.66 1.54
CA TYR A 121 -20.40 -21.10 2.79
C TYR A 121 -20.42 -22.63 2.97
N HIS A 122 -20.38 -23.39 1.87
CA HIS A 122 -20.52 -24.86 1.87
C HIS A 122 -19.24 -25.63 1.58
N ARG A 123 -18.14 -24.96 1.26
CA ARG A 123 -16.86 -25.62 0.96
C ARG A 123 -15.76 -24.86 1.69
N SER A 124 -15.00 -25.55 2.53
CA SER A 124 -13.75 -25.08 3.16
C SER A 124 -12.68 -24.83 2.09
N LYS A 125 -12.95 -23.93 1.15
CA LYS A 125 -12.04 -23.59 0.07
C LYS A 125 -11.00 -22.66 0.63
N GLN A 126 -9.74 -23.03 0.44
CA GLN A 126 -8.64 -22.09 0.50
C GLN A 126 -8.72 -21.18 -0.72
N ILE A 127 -8.21 -19.96 -0.58
CA ILE A 127 -8.07 -19.04 -1.72
C ILE A 127 -7.14 -19.68 -2.73
N ASN A 128 -7.60 -19.81 -3.96
CA ASN A 128 -6.76 -20.30 -5.04
C ASN A 128 -5.99 -19.11 -5.62
N TYR A 129 -4.67 -19.21 -5.68
CA TYR A 129 -3.84 -18.18 -6.28
C TYR A 129 -2.69 -18.82 -7.06
N PRO A 130 -2.12 -18.11 -8.04
CA PRO A 130 -1.05 -18.64 -8.87
C PRO A 130 0.18 -19.06 -8.06
N ARG A 131 0.71 -20.25 -8.37
CA ARG A 131 1.89 -20.83 -7.71
C ARG A 131 3.14 -20.82 -8.59
N PHE A 132 3.33 -19.76 -9.38
CA PHE A 132 4.58 -19.55 -10.10
C PHE A 132 5.74 -19.34 -9.13
N ARG A 133 6.98 -19.56 -9.58
CA ARG A 133 8.16 -19.41 -8.72
C ARG A 133 8.52 -17.93 -8.61
N LEU A 134 8.74 -17.44 -7.40
CA LEU A 134 9.30 -16.11 -7.17
C LEU A 134 10.83 -16.19 -7.04
N SER A 135 11.51 -15.13 -7.46
CA SER A 135 12.89 -14.87 -7.02
C SER A 135 12.90 -14.61 -5.51
N GLU A 136 14.05 -14.72 -4.86
CA GLU A 136 14.17 -14.43 -3.43
C GLU A 136 13.76 -12.98 -3.12
N GLU A 137 14.20 -12.02 -3.95
CA GLU A 137 13.84 -10.61 -3.83
C GLU A 137 12.32 -10.39 -3.99
N ALA A 138 11.69 -10.98 -5.02
CA ALA A 138 10.24 -10.85 -5.22
C ALA A 138 9.45 -11.48 -4.07
N GLN A 139 9.91 -12.60 -3.52
CA GLN A 139 9.30 -13.23 -2.35
C GLN A 139 9.43 -12.33 -1.11
N GLN A 140 10.61 -11.73 -0.87
CA GLN A 140 10.81 -10.78 0.22
C GLN A 140 9.90 -9.55 0.09
N ILE A 141 9.72 -9.02 -1.13
CA ILE A 141 8.79 -7.91 -1.39
C ILE A 141 7.35 -8.33 -1.06
N ALA A 142 6.91 -9.50 -1.53
CA ALA A 142 5.54 -9.99 -1.31
C ALA A 142 5.23 -10.16 0.19
N GLU A 143 6.17 -10.74 0.94
CA GLU A 143 6.06 -10.92 2.39
C GLU A 143 6.10 -9.60 3.14
N THR A 144 6.95 -8.66 2.70
CA THR A 144 7.04 -7.32 3.30
C THR A 144 5.74 -6.55 3.11
N LEU A 145 5.15 -6.60 1.90
CA LEU A 145 3.85 -5.98 1.64
C LEU A 145 2.76 -6.61 2.50
N ALA A 146 2.70 -7.93 2.58
CA ALA A 146 1.67 -8.63 3.36
C ALA A 146 1.78 -8.33 4.86
N LYS A 147 2.99 -8.42 5.43
CA LYS A 147 3.24 -8.13 6.85
C LYS A 147 2.87 -6.70 7.22
N ASN A 148 3.23 -5.73 6.39
CA ASN A 148 2.91 -4.32 6.64
C ASN A 148 1.41 -4.02 6.46
N ALA A 149 0.74 -4.65 5.48
CA ALA A 149 -0.70 -4.53 5.32
C ALA A 149 -1.44 -5.09 6.54
N GLU A 150 -1.04 -6.28 7.01
CA GLU A 150 -1.59 -6.89 8.24
C GLU A 150 -1.33 -6.03 9.48
N ALA A 151 -0.12 -5.47 9.61
CA ALA A 151 0.23 -4.57 10.70
C ALA A 151 -0.60 -3.27 10.68
N PHE A 152 -0.86 -2.70 9.51
CA PHE A 152 -1.73 -1.54 9.39
C PHE A 152 -3.18 -1.87 9.81
N ILE A 153 -3.76 -2.98 9.31
CA ILE A 153 -5.10 -3.42 9.74
C ILE A 153 -5.12 -3.58 11.28
N MET A 154 -4.10 -4.22 11.85
CA MET A 154 -4.07 -4.42 13.30
C MET A 154 -3.97 -3.09 14.06
N CYS A 155 -3.19 -2.12 13.58
CA CYS A 155 -3.14 -0.77 14.16
C CYS A 155 -4.48 -0.04 14.04
N HIS A 156 -5.20 -0.23 12.94
CA HIS A 156 -6.55 0.30 12.75
C HIS A 156 -7.54 -0.33 13.75
N GLU A 157 -7.54 -1.66 13.92
CA GLU A 157 -8.38 -2.32 14.93
C GLU A 157 -8.00 -1.95 16.38
N LEU A 158 -6.70 -1.76 16.66
CA LEU A 158 -6.25 -1.24 17.94
C LEU A 158 -6.75 0.18 18.20
N ALA A 159 -6.90 1.00 17.15
CA ALA A 159 -7.48 2.33 17.27
C ALA A 159 -8.98 2.27 17.64
N HIS A 160 -9.76 1.36 17.04
CA HIS A 160 -11.14 1.10 17.46
C HIS A 160 -11.22 0.72 18.93
N ALA A 161 -10.43 -0.27 19.34
CA ALA A 161 -10.37 -0.70 20.74
C ALA A 161 -10.01 0.44 21.70
N MET A 162 -9.09 1.32 21.29
CA MET A 162 -8.65 2.47 22.08
C MET A 162 -9.71 3.57 22.17
N ASN A 163 -10.39 3.89 21.07
CA ASN A 163 -11.47 4.87 21.03
C ASN A 163 -12.63 4.44 21.93
N ALA A 164 -13.05 3.17 21.82
CA ALA A 164 -14.07 2.61 22.70
C ALA A 164 -13.65 2.64 24.18
N HIS A 165 -12.39 2.32 24.49
CA HIS A 165 -11.89 2.38 25.88
C HIS A 165 -11.93 3.80 26.45
N LYS A 166 -11.63 4.82 25.64
CA LYS A 166 -11.67 6.23 26.04
C LYS A 166 -13.07 6.84 26.06
N GLY A 167 -14.09 6.09 25.65
CA GLY A 167 -15.44 6.62 25.43
C GLY A 167 -15.48 7.68 24.32
N GLY A 168 -14.53 7.61 23.39
CA GLY A 168 -14.46 8.49 22.22
C GLY A 168 -15.36 8.03 21.09
N ASP A 169 -15.34 8.79 19.99
CA ASP A 169 -16.08 8.46 18.78
C ASP A 169 -15.37 7.34 18.00
N ASP A 170 -15.99 6.17 17.98
CA ASP A 170 -15.46 4.95 17.36
C ASP A 170 -15.86 4.83 15.89
N THR A 171 -15.46 5.82 15.10
CA THR A 171 -15.69 5.88 13.65
C THR A 171 -14.49 5.35 12.88
N GLU A 172 -14.76 4.82 11.69
CA GLU A 172 -13.75 4.36 10.72
C GLU A 172 -12.71 5.44 10.39
N GLU A 173 -13.14 6.70 10.30
CA GLU A 173 -12.23 7.84 10.06
C GLU A 173 -11.25 8.05 11.22
N ASN A 174 -11.75 8.01 12.47
CA ASN A 174 -10.90 8.16 13.64
C ASN A 174 -9.96 6.96 13.80
N ALA A 175 -10.44 5.75 13.49
CA ALA A 175 -9.64 4.54 13.51
C ALA A 175 -8.52 4.56 12.45
N ASP A 176 -8.81 5.02 11.23
CA ASP A 176 -7.79 5.22 10.19
C ASP A 176 -6.74 6.25 10.61
N ALA A 177 -7.15 7.41 11.14
CA ALA A 177 -6.22 8.46 11.55
C ALA A 177 -5.30 8.01 12.70
N LEU A 178 -5.87 7.37 13.73
CA LEU A 178 -5.11 6.90 14.88
C LEU A 178 -4.30 5.64 14.56
N GLY A 179 -4.85 4.74 13.74
CA GLY A 179 -4.16 3.56 13.23
C GLY A 179 -2.95 3.92 12.37
N LEU A 180 -3.08 4.92 11.49
CA LEU A 180 -1.97 5.50 10.73
C LEU A 180 -0.84 5.97 11.66
N LYS A 181 -1.19 6.71 12.72
CA LYS A 181 -0.20 7.21 13.70
C LYS A 181 0.54 6.05 14.38
N TYR A 182 -0.17 5.01 14.81
CA TYR A 182 0.44 3.83 15.45
C TYR A 182 1.37 3.10 14.49
N PHE A 183 0.91 2.88 13.26
CA PHE A 183 1.63 2.15 12.23
C PHE A 183 2.88 2.91 11.76
N MET A 184 2.75 4.19 11.43
CA MET A 184 3.88 5.00 10.96
C MET A 184 4.94 5.24 12.04
N SER A 185 4.55 5.28 13.32
CA SER A 185 5.53 5.31 14.42
C SER A 185 6.45 4.07 14.41
N ALA A 186 5.91 2.90 14.07
CA ALA A 186 6.69 1.67 13.92
C ALA A 186 7.60 1.73 12.68
N ALA A 187 7.06 2.21 11.56
CA ALA A 187 7.76 2.33 10.29
C ALA A 187 9.01 3.24 10.40
N VAL A 188 8.87 4.38 11.10
CA VAL A 188 9.97 5.33 11.35
C VAL A 188 11.10 4.69 12.16
N ILE A 189 10.79 3.96 13.23
CA ILE A 189 11.80 3.28 14.06
C ILE A 189 12.60 2.26 13.25
N ASN A 190 11.95 1.59 12.29
CA ASN A 190 12.57 0.58 11.45
C ASN A 190 13.29 1.17 10.20
N ASN A 191 13.32 2.50 10.06
CA ASN A 191 13.92 3.21 8.91
C ASN A 191 13.39 2.72 7.55
N GLN A 192 12.10 2.35 7.50
CA GLN A 192 11.41 1.88 6.31
C GLN A 192 10.18 2.76 6.11
N HIS A 193 10.13 3.55 5.03
CA HIS A 193 9.03 4.50 4.84
C HIS A 193 8.15 4.17 3.62
N ARG A 194 8.76 3.77 2.49
CA ARG A 194 8.02 3.48 1.25
C ARG A 194 7.14 2.25 1.33
N MET A 195 7.71 1.12 1.78
CA MET A 195 6.99 -0.15 1.83
C MET A 195 5.80 -0.13 2.79
N PRO A 196 5.92 0.42 4.02
CA PRO A 196 4.76 0.58 4.90
C PRO A 196 3.63 1.42 4.28
N VAL A 197 3.95 2.59 3.72
CA VAL A 197 2.97 3.46 3.05
C VAL A 197 2.28 2.75 1.87
N ALA A 198 3.07 2.06 1.04
CA ALA A 198 2.54 1.29 -0.09
C ALA A 198 1.60 0.16 0.36
N SER A 199 1.95 -0.55 1.43
CA SER A 199 1.16 -1.66 1.97
C SER A 199 -0.15 -1.18 2.58
N MET A 200 -0.12 -0.05 3.28
CA MET A 200 -1.31 0.61 3.82
C MET A 200 -2.27 1.03 2.70
N MET A 201 -1.76 1.69 1.65
CA MET A 201 -2.63 2.10 0.53
C MET A 201 -3.16 0.89 -0.23
N LEU A 202 -2.34 -0.13 -0.44
CA LEU A 202 -2.75 -1.38 -1.06
C LEU A 202 -3.88 -2.05 -0.28
N VAL A 203 -3.79 -2.11 1.04
CA VAL A 203 -4.81 -2.79 1.84
C VAL A 203 -6.16 -2.07 1.76
N VAL A 204 -6.19 -0.74 1.80
CA VAL A 204 -7.42 0.03 1.59
C VAL A 204 -8.05 -0.30 0.22
N ARG A 205 -7.24 -0.42 -0.84
CA ARG A 205 -7.74 -0.84 -2.16
C ARG A 205 -8.23 -2.29 -2.16
N ILE A 206 -7.58 -3.20 -1.41
CA ILE A 206 -8.05 -4.58 -1.24
C ILE A 206 -9.45 -4.62 -0.61
N PHE A 207 -9.69 -3.90 0.49
CA PHE A 207 -11.02 -3.84 1.12
C PHE A 207 -12.08 -3.33 0.13
N ALA A 208 -11.76 -2.27 -0.61
CA ALA A 208 -12.66 -1.69 -1.62
C ALA A 208 -13.03 -2.68 -2.75
N SER A 209 -12.04 -3.39 -3.28
CA SER A 209 -12.27 -4.37 -4.34
C SER A 209 -13.04 -5.59 -3.81
N LEU A 210 -12.84 -5.99 -2.55
CA LEU A 210 -13.63 -7.03 -1.87
C LEU A 210 -15.11 -6.62 -1.76
N GLU A 211 -15.39 -5.39 -1.34
CA GLU A 211 -16.76 -4.85 -1.27
C GLU A 211 -17.43 -4.81 -2.64
N ARG A 212 -16.70 -4.41 -3.69
CA ARG A 212 -17.21 -4.38 -5.06
C ARG A 212 -17.62 -5.76 -5.56
N VAL A 213 -16.91 -6.82 -5.17
CA VAL A 213 -17.29 -8.21 -5.47
C VAL A 213 -18.33 -8.78 -4.49
N GLY A 214 -18.93 -7.91 -3.68
CA GLY A 214 -20.05 -8.21 -2.79
C GLY A 214 -19.66 -8.67 -1.39
N VAL A 215 -18.36 -8.74 -1.05
CA VAL A 215 -17.91 -9.12 0.30
C VAL A 215 -18.32 -8.03 1.27
N HIS A 216 -19.31 -8.35 2.10
CA HIS A 216 -19.59 -7.53 3.27
C HIS A 216 -18.39 -7.63 4.21
N ILE A 217 -17.94 -6.51 4.72
CA ILE A 217 -16.93 -6.46 5.76
C ILE A 217 -17.67 -6.02 7.04
N SER A 218 -17.22 -6.41 8.21
CA SER A 218 -18.01 -6.26 9.44
C SER A 218 -18.31 -4.80 9.83
N SER A 219 -17.63 -3.84 9.22
CA SER A 219 -17.83 -2.41 9.45
C SER A 219 -18.19 -1.66 8.16
N ASP A 220 -18.89 -0.55 8.33
CA ASP A 220 -19.29 0.35 7.24
C ASP A 220 -18.12 1.29 6.92
N TYR A 221 -17.18 0.81 6.10
CA TYR A 221 -16.05 1.63 5.66
C TYR A 221 -16.49 2.80 4.79
N LEU A 222 -15.81 3.94 4.94
CA LEU A 222 -15.86 5.00 3.95
C LEU A 222 -15.40 4.50 2.59
N GLN A 223 -15.86 5.16 1.52
CA GLN A 223 -15.41 4.82 0.17
C GLN A 223 -13.88 4.88 0.08
N SER A 224 -13.28 3.89 -0.60
CA SER A 224 -11.83 3.75 -0.74
C SER A 224 -11.09 5.02 -1.12
N ALA A 225 -11.64 5.79 -2.07
CA ALA A 225 -11.00 7.03 -2.54
C ALA A 225 -10.93 8.07 -1.43
N GLU A 226 -11.99 8.17 -0.62
CA GLU A 226 -12.04 9.08 0.54
C GLU A 226 -11.05 8.63 1.62
N ARG A 227 -11.01 7.33 1.94
CA ARG A 227 -10.03 6.76 2.90
C ARG A 227 -8.60 7.01 2.46
N THR A 228 -8.27 6.73 1.19
CA THR A 228 -6.94 6.98 0.63
C THR A 228 -6.55 8.46 0.74
N GLU A 229 -7.45 9.39 0.44
CA GLU A 229 -7.15 10.82 0.56
C GLU A 229 -6.97 11.26 2.02
N LYS A 230 -7.79 10.75 2.95
CA LYS A 230 -7.62 11.01 4.39
C LYS A 230 -6.28 10.48 4.90
N LEU A 231 -5.88 9.27 4.50
CA LEU A 231 -4.58 8.70 4.87
C LEU A 231 -3.41 9.51 4.27
N ARG A 232 -3.52 9.96 3.01
CA ARG A 232 -2.52 10.86 2.39
C ARG A 232 -2.39 12.17 3.15
N ARG A 233 -3.51 12.76 3.59
CA ARG A 233 -3.51 13.96 4.44
C ARG A 233 -2.83 13.69 5.78
N GLY A 234 -3.17 12.58 6.44
CA GLY A 234 -2.53 12.20 7.70
C GLY A 234 -1.02 11.95 7.56
N LEU A 235 -0.54 11.44 6.42
CA LEU A 235 0.90 11.32 6.15
C LEU A 235 1.61 12.68 6.12
N ARG A 236 0.93 13.74 5.66
CA ARG A 236 1.48 15.12 5.65
C ARG A 236 1.54 15.77 7.03
N GLU A 237 0.88 15.18 8.03
CA GLU A 237 0.96 15.63 9.43
C GLU A 237 2.20 15.05 10.14
N LEU A 238 2.91 14.12 9.51
CA LEU A 238 4.18 13.60 10.02
C LEU A 238 5.27 14.70 9.96
N PRO A 239 6.29 14.65 10.84
CA PRO A 239 7.41 15.61 10.83
C PRO A 239 8.39 15.30 9.67
N ALA A 240 7.88 15.35 8.44
CA ALA A 240 8.61 15.12 7.20
C ALA A 240 8.31 16.25 6.21
N SER A 241 9.22 16.51 5.27
CA SER A 241 8.95 17.48 4.20
C SER A 241 7.93 16.91 3.21
N GLU A 242 7.19 17.77 2.50
CA GLU A 242 6.26 17.32 1.45
C GLU A 242 6.95 16.43 0.41
N LEU A 243 8.20 16.74 0.07
CA LEU A 243 8.99 15.92 -0.85
C LEU A 243 9.33 14.54 -0.29
N ASP A 244 9.57 14.42 1.02
CA ASP A 244 9.77 13.11 1.66
C ASP A 244 8.50 12.27 1.49
N ILE A 245 7.32 12.86 1.74
CA ILE A 245 6.03 12.18 1.59
C ILE A 245 5.78 11.79 0.13
N ASP A 246 6.02 12.69 -0.81
CA ASP A 246 5.85 12.40 -2.25
C ASP A 246 6.82 11.28 -2.71
N GLU A 247 8.06 11.27 -2.24
CA GLU A 247 9.00 10.16 -2.49
C GLU A 247 8.54 8.83 -1.84
N MET A 248 7.90 8.89 -0.66
CA MET A 248 7.31 7.71 0.00
C MET A 248 6.14 7.12 -0.80
N MET A 249 5.37 7.97 -1.48
CA MET A 249 4.17 7.61 -2.24
C MET A 249 4.45 6.95 -3.60
N THR A 250 5.70 6.97 -4.08
CA THR A 250 6.08 6.41 -5.40
C THR A 250 5.60 4.97 -5.61
N ILE A 251 5.86 4.06 -4.67
CA ILE A 251 5.41 2.66 -4.75
C ILE A 251 3.89 2.57 -4.55
N ALA A 252 3.34 3.36 -3.61
CA ALA A 252 1.92 3.34 -3.28
C ALA A 252 1.03 3.73 -4.47
N VAL A 253 1.42 4.76 -5.22
CA VAL A 253 0.71 5.21 -6.43
C VAL A 253 0.75 4.13 -7.52
N SER A 254 1.90 3.51 -7.77
CA SER A 254 1.99 2.43 -8.76
C SER A 254 1.12 1.21 -8.40
N LEU A 255 1.05 0.86 -7.11
CA LEU A 255 0.16 -0.21 -6.65
C LEU A 255 -1.33 0.19 -6.75
N GLN A 256 -1.64 1.47 -6.52
CA GLN A 256 -3.00 1.98 -6.69
C GLN A 256 -3.45 1.88 -8.15
N GLU A 257 -2.62 2.33 -9.09
CA GLU A 257 -2.89 2.23 -10.54
C GLU A 257 -3.13 0.78 -10.97
N LEU A 258 -2.31 -0.17 -10.48
CA LEU A 258 -2.52 -1.59 -10.72
C LEU A 258 -3.86 -2.09 -10.15
N MET A 259 -4.25 -1.62 -8.96
CA MET A 259 -5.54 -1.99 -8.37
C MET A 259 -6.73 -1.34 -9.10
N ASP A 260 -6.54 -0.19 -9.74
CA ASP A 260 -7.55 0.41 -10.61
C ASP A 260 -7.74 -0.46 -11.88
N ASP A 261 -6.66 -0.97 -12.48
CA ASP A 261 -6.74 -1.96 -13.57
C ASP A 261 -7.42 -3.26 -13.15
N VAL A 262 -7.16 -3.74 -11.92
CA VAL A 262 -7.85 -4.92 -11.35
C VAL A 262 -9.35 -4.67 -11.24
N ASP A 263 -9.75 -3.48 -10.78
CA ASP A 263 -11.14 -3.10 -10.65
C ASP A 263 -11.86 -3.05 -12.01
N ASP A 264 -11.19 -2.57 -13.06
CA ASP A 264 -11.72 -2.57 -14.43
C ASP A 264 -11.95 -3.99 -14.95
N VAL A 265 -10.99 -4.90 -14.70
CA VAL A 265 -11.13 -6.32 -15.06
C VAL A 265 -12.30 -6.96 -14.30
N ILE A 266 -12.44 -6.69 -13.00
CA ILE A 266 -13.57 -7.15 -12.18
C ILE A 266 -14.90 -6.65 -12.73
N ALA A 267 -14.96 -5.39 -13.17
CA ALA A 267 -16.16 -4.77 -13.74
C ALA A 267 -16.44 -5.21 -15.19
N GLY A 268 -15.49 -5.89 -15.85
CA GLY A 268 -15.61 -6.30 -17.24
C GLY A 268 -15.57 -5.13 -18.23
N VAL A 269 -14.90 -4.03 -17.86
CA VAL A 269 -14.73 -2.84 -18.71
C VAL A 269 -13.31 -2.78 -19.27
N ALA A 270 -13.12 -1.97 -20.32
CA ALA A 270 -11.78 -1.70 -20.83
C ALA A 270 -10.98 -0.92 -19.79
N ARG A 271 -9.70 -1.26 -19.64
CA ARG A 271 -8.79 -0.56 -18.72
C ARG A 271 -8.74 0.93 -19.06
N GLY A 272 -9.09 1.77 -18.09
CA GLY A 272 -9.17 3.22 -18.20
C GLY A 272 -7.86 3.92 -17.86
N ASN A 273 -7.74 5.19 -18.24
CA ASN A 273 -6.74 6.07 -17.63
C ASN A 273 -7.32 6.71 -16.37
N HIS A 274 -6.95 6.16 -15.22
CA HIS A 274 -7.44 6.62 -13.91
C HIS A 274 -6.58 7.73 -13.28
N GLN A 275 -5.52 8.18 -13.96
CA GLN A 275 -4.51 9.04 -13.36
C GLN A 275 -5.00 10.48 -13.16
N ASP A 276 -5.04 10.90 -11.90
CA ASP A 276 -5.16 12.30 -11.52
C ASP A 276 -3.81 13.06 -11.65
N ASP A 277 -3.83 14.38 -11.43
CA ASP A 277 -2.62 15.22 -11.53
C ASP A 277 -1.54 14.80 -10.51
N TYR A 278 -1.94 14.31 -9.33
CA TYR A 278 -1.02 13.86 -8.30
C TYR A 278 -0.35 12.54 -8.68
N GLN A 279 -1.11 11.56 -9.16
CA GLN A 279 -0.60 10.27 -9.62
C GLN A 279 0.39 10.47 -10.78
N CYS A 280 0.07 11.33 -11.75
CA CYS A 280 0.99 11.68 -12.84
C CYS A 280 2.30 12.30 -12.31
N TYR A 281 2.19 13.21 -11.34
CA TYR A 281 3.36 13.83 -10.70
C TYR A 281 4.24 12.80 -9.98
N ILE A 282 3.65 11.92 -9.18
CA ILE A 282 4.37 10.86 -8.46
C ILE A 282 4.98 9.84 -9.44
N GLY A 283 4.30 9.55 -10.55
CA GLY A 283 4.83 8.71 -11.63
C GLY A 283 6.08 9.30 -12.28
N LEU A 284 6.08 10.60 -12.60
CA LEU A 284 7.27 11.29 -13.11
C LEU A 284 8.39 11.37 -12.06
N LEU A 285 8.04 11.64 -10.81
CA LEU A 285 9.00 11.65 -9.69
C LEU A 285 9.72 10.30 -9.58
N SER A 286 8.97 9.20 -9.65
CA SER A 286 9.53 7.85 -9.61
C SER A 286 10.45 7.59 -10.81
N ARG A 287 10.07 8.02 -12.02
CA ARG A 287 10.93 7.86 -13.21
C ARG A 287 12.22 8.66 -13.08
N LEU A 288 12.15 9.90 -12.58
CA LEU A 288 13.34 10.73 -12.34
C LEU A 288 14.31 10.06 -11.36
N GLU A 289 13.79 9.41 -10.32
CA GLU A 289 14.62 8.65 -9.39
C GLU A 289 15.33 7.46 -10.08
N GLU A 290 14.62 6.74 -10.96
CA GLU A 290 15.21 5.62 -11.69
C GLU A 290 16.26 6.08 -12.73
N VAL A 291 16.14 7.30 -13.29
CA VAL A 291 17.20 7.94 -14.10
C VAL A 291 18.46 8.15 -13.26
N VAL A 292 18.33 8.70 -12.05
CA VAL A 292 19.47 8.92 -11.15
C VAL A 292 20.13 7.61 -10.73
N ARG A 293 19.34 6.53 -10.60
CA ARG A 293 19.84 5.18 -10.32
C ARG A 293 20.45 4.50 -11.55
N GLY A 294 20.36 5.10 -12.74
CA GLY A 294 20.87 4.54 -13.99
C GLY A 294 20.08 3.31 -14.48
N ARG A 295 18.83 3.14 -14.04
CA ARG A 295 17.98 2.01 -14.43
C ARG A 295 17.11 2.30 -15.65
N ILE A 296 16.83 3.58 -15.90
CA ILE A 296 16.22 4.05 -17.15
C ILE A 296 17.03 5.21 -17.71
N THR A 297 16.96 5.43 -19.02
CA THR A 297 17.68 6.52 -19.70
C THR A 297 16.94 7.86 -19.61
N GLU A 298 17.63 8.96 -19.91
CA GLU A 298 17.00 10.28 -20.04
C GLU A 298 15.94 10.27 -21.15
N GLU A 299 16.18 9.60 -22.27
CA GLU A 299 15.23 9.47 -23.38
C GLU A 299 13.98 8.69 -22.96
N GLU A 300 14.12 7.67 -22.10
CA GLU A 300 12.98 6.94 -21.51
C GLU A 300 12.14 7.83 -20.60
N PHE A 301 12.79 8.70 -19.83
CA PHE A 301 12.09 9.71 -19.04
C PHE A 301 11.32 10.69 -19.94
N VAL A 302 11.96 11.24 -20.98
CA VAL A 302 11.32 12.16 -21.94
C VAL A 302 10.13 11.51 -22.64
N ARG A 303 10.26 10.25 -23.08
CA ARG A 303 9.13 9.49 -23.65
C ARG A 303 7.97 9.36 -22.67
N GLY A 304 8.27 9.16 -21.38
CA GLY A 304 7.26 9.12 -20.33
C GLY A 304 6.52 10.44 -20.13
N VAL A 305 7.25 11.57 -20.16
CA VAL A 305 6.68 12.92 -20.09
C VAL A 305 5.71 13.15 -21.26
N ASP A 306 6.12 12.80 -22.48
CA ASP A 306 5.31 12.93 -23.69
C ASP A 306 4.08 12.01 -23.69
N GLU A 307 4.23 10.76 -23.25
CA GLU A 307 3.13 9.80 -23.11
C GLU A 307 2.08 10.28 -22.11
N ILE A 308 2.50 10.70 -20.91
CA ILE A 308 1.59 11.27 -19.91
C ILE A 308 0.92 12.52 -20.48
N GLY A 309 1.68 13.41 -21.13
CA GLY A 309 1.17 14.62 -21.76
C GLY A 309 0.07 14.36 -22.81
N ARG A 310 0.21 13.32 -23.63
CA ARG A 310 -0.84 12.88 -24.56
C ARG A 310 -2.08 12.35 -23.84
N ASN A 311 -1.88 11.64 -22.73
CA ASN A 311 -2.95 10.96 -22.00
C ASN A 311 -3.81 11.94 -21.16
N ILE A 312 -3.21 12.95 -20.55
CA ILE A 312 -3.92 13.90 -19.67
C ILE A 312 -4.13 15.30 -20.30
N GLY A 313 -3.50 15.55 -21.44
CA GLY A 313 -3.52 16.84 -22.12
C GLY A 313 -2.52 17.87 -21.56
N ILE A 314 -2.13 18.80 -22.42
CA ILE A 314 -1.05 19.78 -22.17
C ILE A 314 -1.29 20.63 -20.91
N ALA A 315 -2.53 21.08 -20.68
CA ALA A 315 -2.85 21.96 -19.55
C ALA A 315 -2.63 21.27 -18.19
N ARG A 316 -3.05 20.01 -18.05
CA ARG A 316 -2.82 19.20 -16.84
C ARG A 316 -1.33 18.86 -16.71
N MET A 317 -0.70 18.46 -17.81
CA MET A 317 0.73 18.15 -17.84
C MET A 317 1.61 19.34 -17.43
N SER A 318 1.24 20.57 -17.79
CA SER A 318 1.95 21.77 -17.34
C SER A 318 1.92 21.94 -15.82
N LYS A 319 0.79 21.63 -15.16
CA LYS A 319 0.72 21.64 -13.68
C LYS A 319 1.63 20.59 -13.06
N VAL A 320 1.60 19.38 -13.62
CA VAL A 320 2.42 18.23 -13.19
C VAL A 320 3.91 18.55 -13.31
N ALA A 321 4.35 19.02 -14.48
CA ALA A 321 5.73 19.39 -14.77
C ALA A 321 6.19 20.59 -13.92
N ASN A 322 5.33 21.59 -13.71
CA ASN A 322 5.61 22.73 -12.84
C ASN A 322 5.85 22.29 -11.39
N ARG A 323 5.00 21.42 -10.85
CA ARG A 323 5.19 20.86 -9.50
C ARG A 323 6.50 20.08 -9.40
N LEU A 324 6.85 19.26 -10.39
CA LEU A 324 8.12 18.53 -10.40
C LEU A 324 9.34 19.46 -10.43
N GLY A 325 9.34 20.47 -11.31
CA GLY A 325 10.43 21.43 -11.41
C GLY A 325 10.62 22.26 -10.14
N THR A 326 9.52 22.67 -9.49
CA THR A 326 9.58 23.46 -8.24
C THR A 326 9.96 22.63 -7.02
N SER A 327 9.72 21.31 -7.05
CA SER A 327 10.09 20.39 -5.95
C SER A 327 11.60 20.20 -5.80
N TYR A 328 12.37 20.42 -6.88
CA TYR A 328 13.82 20.25 -6.90
C TYR A 328 14.54 21.55 -7.28
N PRO A 329 14.56 22.55 -6.36
CA PRO A 329 15.21 23.83 -6.63
C PRO A 329 16.71 23.66 -6.89
N SER A 330 17.29 24.65 -7.55
CA SER A 330 18.72 24.74 -7.83
C SER A 330 19.54 24.70 -6.55
N CYS A 331 20.09 23.54 -6.21
CA CYS A 331 21.07 23.44 -5.14
C CYS A 331 22.47 23.70 -5.73
N PRO A 332 23.26 24.64 -5.16
CA PRO A 332 24.64 24.82 -5.56
C PRO A 332 25.41 23.54 -5.23
N LEU A 333 26.22 23.06 -6.18
CA LEU A 333 27.11 21.92 -5.96
C LEU A 333 28.07 22.26 -4.81
N THR A 334 28.00 21.48 -3.73
CA THR A 334 28.95 21.57 -2.61
C THR A 334 30.15 20.64 -2.87
N GLU A 335 31.22 20.77 -2.06
CA GLU A 335 32.40 19.89 -2.16
C GLU A 335 32.12 18.43 -1.71
N SER A 336 30.96 18.18 -1.10
CA SER A 336 30.53 16.83 -0.71
C SER A 336 29.85 16.10 -1.87
N PRO A 337 29.88 14.75 -1.92
CA PRO A 337 29.10 13.99 -2.89
C PRO A 337 27.64 14.41 -2.83
N PRO A 338 27.01 14.74 -3.98
CA PRO A 338 25.62 15.18 -3.98
C PRO A 338 24.72 14.06 -3.46
N SER A 339 23.81 14.43 -2.57
CA SER A 339 22.69 13.60 -2.16
C SER A 339 21.87 13.16 -3.38
N ARG A 340 21.10 12.07 -3.23
CA ARG A 340 20.19 11.59 -4.28
C ARG A 340 19.27 12.70 -4.79
N ARG A 341 18.80 13.59 -3.92
CA ARG A 341 17.90 14.69 -4.29
C ARG A 341 18.59 15.77 -5.11
N GLU A 342 19.83 16.10 -4.76
CA GLU A 342 20.63 17.02 -5.55
C GLU A 342 20.90 16.45 -6.94
N LEU A 343 21.19 15.15 -7.04
CA LEU A 343 21.32 14.44 -8.31
C LEU A 343 20.01 14.47 -9.12
N MET A 344 18.85 14.25 -8.50
CA MET A 344 17.55 14.34 -9.18
C MET A 344 17.30 15.75 -9.73
N GLY A 345 17.58 16.80 -8.95
CA GLY A 345 17.45 18.17 -9.41
C GLY A 345 18.42 18.53 -10.55
N LEU A 346 19.66 18.05 -10.49
CA LEU A 346 20.66 18.22 -11.55
C LEU A 346 20.20 17.54 -12.84
N ARG A 347 19.80 16.26 -12.77
CA ARG A 347 19.32 15.50 -13.93
C ARG A 347 18.07 16.12 -14.53
N LEU A 348 17.12 16.58 -13.72
CA LEU A 348 15.90 17.23 -14.21
C LEU A 348 16.24 18.48 -15.03
N ARG A 349 17.21 19.31 -14.60
CA ARG A 349 17.65 20.48 -15.36
C ARG A 349 18.34 20.11 -16.68
N GLU A 350 19.24 19.13 -16.64
CA GLU A 350 19.92 18.63 -17.84
C GLU A 350 18.91 18.12 -18.86
N ILE A 351 17.94 17.31 -18.43
CA ILE A 351 16.85 16.80 -19.26
C ILE A 351 16.03 17.97 -19.82
N ASN A 352 15.61 18.93 -18.97
CA ASN A 352 14.80 20.07 -19.40
C ASN A 352 15.49 20.89 -20.49
N SER A 353 16.81 21.08 -20.41
CA SER A 353 17.59 21.77 -21.44
C SER A 353 17.61 21.07 -22.80
N ARG A 354 17.35 19.76 -22.82
CA ARG A 354 17.34 18.89 -24.00
C ARG A 354 15.94 18.56 -24.51
N LEU A 355 14.88 18.86 -23.73
CA LEU A 355 13.50 18.61 -24.14
C LEU A 355 13.17 19.36 -25.44
N PRO A 356 12.35 18.76 -26.34
CA PRO A 356 11.70 19.47 -27.43
C PRO A 356 11.00 20.74 -26.94
N GLU A 357 10.98 21.79 -27.75
CA GLU A 357 10.48 23.13 -27.34
C GLU A 357 9.06 23.09 -26.76
N ASN A 358 8.18 22.27 -27.36
CA ASN A 358 6.80 22.07 -26.89
C ASN A 358 6.67 21.40 -25.52
N LEU A 359 7.66 20.60 -25.11
CA LEU A 359 7.70 19.97 -23.77
C LEU A 359 8.48 20.82 -22.78
N ARG A 360 9.52 21.53 -23.23
CA ARG A 360 10.35 22.40 -22.41
C ARG A 360 9.53 23.51 -21.75
N SER A 361 8.58 24.09 -22.48
CA SER A 361 7.67 25.12 -21.96
C SER A 361 6.75 24.66 -20.83
N LEU A 362 6.68 23.35 -20.55
CA LEU A 362 5.88 22.80 -19.45
C LEU A 362 6.60 22.90 -18.10
N PHE A 363 7.93 22.96 -18.11
CA PHE A 363 8.76 23.02 -16.91
C PHE A 363 9.11 24.48 -16.57
N PRO A 364 9.30 24.80 -15.28
CA PRO A 364 9.79 26.12 -14.88
C PRO A 364 11.23 26.28 -15.37
N SER A 365 11.55 27.50 -15.83
CA SER A 365 12.87 27.88 -16.32
C SER A 365 13.96 27.84 -15.26
#